data_AF-A0A7V9E9Y7-F1
#
_entry.id   AF-A0A7V9E9Y7-F1
#
_cell.length_a   1.000
_cell.length_b   1.000
_cell.length_c   1.000
_cell.angle_alpha   90.00
_cell.angle_beta   90.00
_cell.angle_gamma   90.00
#
_symmetry.space_group_name_H-M   'P 1'
#
loop_
_entity.id
_entity.type
_entity.pdbx_description
1 polymer ?
#
loop_
_entity_poly.entity_id
_entity_poly.type
_entity_poly.pdbx_seq_one_letter_code
_entity_poly.pdbx_strand_id
1 'polypeptide(L)'
;IGFAVLGLLYVPQLATISATFPAMFPTHVRFAGLAIAYNVSTSLFGGTAPLVNDWLIGETGNNLVPAFYMMGACVVGAVALLFVTETAGCSLRGRGVPGVISRPAGRRPGAGRSRSTGA
;
A
#
# COMPACT_ATOMS: atom_id res chain seq x y z
N ILE A 1 0.94 26.28 18.05
CA ILE A 1 0.30 26.47 16.72
C ILE A 1 1.08 25.72 15.62
N GLY A 2 2.39 25.95 15.43
CA GLY A 2 3.19 25.25 14.41
C GLY A 2 3.11 23.71 14.45
N PHE A 3 3.37 23.09 15.61
CA PHE A 3 3.22 21.63 15.78
C PHE A 3 1.78 21.12 15.57
N ALA A 4 0.77 21.95 15.83
CA ALA A 4 -0.63 21.57 15.60
C ALA A 4 -0.97 21.56 14.11
N VAL A 5 -0.45 22.51 13.32
CA VAL A 5 -0.61 22.53 11.86
C VAL A 5 0.15 21.39 11.20
N LEU A 6 1.39 21.13 11.64
CA LEU A 6 2.16 19.98 11.17
C LEU A 6 1.46 18.66 11.50
N GLY A 7 0.96 18.51 12.73
CA GLY A 7 0.17 17.35 13.14
C GLY A 7 -1.09 17.18 12.30
N LEU A 8 -1.84 18.26 12.07
CA LEU A 8 -3.06 18.24 11.26
C LEU A 8 -2.78 17.77 9.82
N LEU A 9 -1.68 18.20 9.21
CA LEU A 9 -1.29 17.77 7.86
C LEU A 9 -0.73 16.35 7.84
N TYR A 10 -0.11 15.89 8.92
CA TYR A 10 0.49 14.55 9.01
C TYR A 10 -0.53 13.44 9.29
N VAL A 11 -1.60 13.74 10.02
CA VAL A 11 -2.70 12.79 10.32
C VAL A 11 -3.33 12.20 9.06
N PRO A 12 -3.80 12.97 8.06
CA PRO A 12 -4.38 12.41 6.85
C PRO A 12 -3.36 11.60 6.07
N GLN A 13 -2.08 12.01 6.06
CA GLN A 13 -1.03 11.24 5.41
C GLN A 13 -0.90 9.82 6.00
N LEU A 14 -0.83 9.71 7.33
CA LEU A 14 -0.80 8.41 8.02
C LEU A 14 -2.11 7.61 7.84
N ALA A 15 -3.25 8.29 7.88
CA ALA A 15 -4.56 7.66 7.74
C ALA A 15 -4.76 7.06 6.35
N THR A 16 -4.39 7.77 5.28
CA THR A 16 -4.49 7.29 3.90
C THR A 16 -3.60 6.08 3.66
N ILE A 17 -2.37 6.07 4.19
CA ILE A 17 -1.46 4.91 4.13
C ILE A 17 -2.14 3.70 4.81
N SER A 18 -2.67 3.88 6.03
CA SER A 18 -3.31 2.80 6.77
C SER A 18 -4.60 2.28 6.11
N ALA A 19 -5.35 3.12 5.39
CA ALA A 19 -6.61 2.74 4.74
C ALA A 19 -6.43 2.09 3.36
N THR A 20 -5.43 2.54 2.58
CA THR A 20 -5.29 2.14 1.16
C THR A 20 -4.47 0.85 1.00
N PHE A 21 -3.34 0.73 1.72
CA PHE A 21 -2.49 -0.47 1.67
C PHE A 21 -3.24 -1.78 1.96
N PRO A 22 -4.17 -1.83 2.93
CA PRO A 22 -5.03 -2.97 3.19
C PRO A 22 -5.84 -3.51 2.03
N ALA A 23 -6.32 -2.59 1.19
CA ALA A 23 -7.22 -2.89 0.10
C ALA A 23 -6.46 -3.54 -1.06
N MET A 24 -5.19 -3.18 -1.24
CA MET A 24 -4.34 -3.68 -2.32
C MET A 24 -3.87 -5.13 -2.12
N PHE A 25 -3.89 -5.67 -0.89
CA PHE A 25 -3.35 -7.00 -0.59
C PHE A 25 -4.41 -7.98 -0.06
N PRO A 26 -4.36 -9.27 -0.44
CA PRO A 26 -5.23 -10.29 0.13
C PRO A 26 -5.02 -10.42 1.64
N THR A 27 -6.11 -10.68 2.38
CA THR A 27 -6.16 -10.66 3.86
C THR A 27 -5.10 -11.54 4.54
N HIS A 28 -4.67 -12.62 3.89
CA HIS A 28 -3.69 -13.57 4.44
C HIS A 28 -2.22 -13.15 4.28
N VAL A 29 -1.90 -12.16 3.42
CA VAL A 29 -0.51 -11.71 3.15
C VAL A 29 -0.32 -10.20 3.35
N ARG A 30 -1.37 -9.46 3.68
CA ARG A 30 -1.37 -7.99 3.83
C ARG A 30 -0.25 -7.46 4.75
N PHE A 31 -0.08 -8.03 5.93
CA PHE A 31 0.94 -7.56 6.87
C PHE A 31 2.37 -7.98 6.45
N ALA A 32 2.52 -9.19 5.90
CA ALA A 32 3.81 -9.68 5.44
C ALA A 32 4.32 -8.88 4.22
N GLY A 33 3.45 -8.60 3.25
CA GLY A 33 3.77 -7.77 2.08
C GLY A 33 4.16 -6.34 2.47
N LEU A 34 3.41 -5.73 3.39
CA LEU A 34 3.73 -4.40 3.92
C LEU A 34 5.09 -4.39 4.63
N ALA A 35 5.34 -5.35 5.52
CA ALA A 35 6.58 -5.42 6.28
C ALA A 35 7.81 -5.63 5.38
N ILE A 36 7.72 -6.50 4.38
CA ILE A 36 8.82 -6.75 3.43
C ILE A 36 9.09 -5.48 2.60
N ALA A 37 8.06 -4.91 1.98
CA ALA A 37 8.21 -3.71 1.15
C ALA A 37 8.76 -2.53 1.97
N TYR A 38 8.25 -2.32 3.19
CA TYR A 38 8.71 -1.27 4.08
C TYR A 38 10.17 -1.48 4.48
N ASN A 39 10.54 -2.70 4.90
CA ASN A 39 11.91 -2.98 5.34
C ASN A 39 12.92 -2.88 4.20
N VAL A 40 12.59 -3.36 3.00
CA VAL A 40 13.47 -3.23 1.82
C VAL A 40 13.66 -1.75 1.46
N SER A 41 12.58 -0.98 1.40
CA SER A 41 12.65 0.45 1.08
C SER A 41 13.42 1.22 2.16
N THR A 42 13.12 0.97 3.44
CA THR A 42 13.81 1.62 4.57
C THR A 42 15.28 1.22 4.64
N SER A 43 15.63 -0.03 4.32
CA SER A 43 17.02 -0.48 4.28
C SER A 43 17.80 0.19 3.14
N LEU A 44 17.18 0.42 1.99
CA LEU A 44 17.82 1.08 0.86
C LEU A 44 17.91 2.60 1.06
N PHE A 45 16.84 3.24 1.50
CA PHE A 45 16.77 4.71 1.58
C PHE A 45 17.13 5.27 2.96
N GLY A 46 17.11 4.46 4.01
CA GLY A 46 17.35 4.92 5.39
C GLY A 46 18.75 5.48 5.63
N GLY A 47 19.76 4.98 4.91
CA GLY A 47 21.12 5.51 4.95
C GLY A 47 21.54 6.26 3.68
N THR A 48 21.05 5.82 2.51
CA THR A 48 21.50 6.38 1.23
C THR A 48 20.91 7.77 0.97
N ALA A 49 19.68 8.06 1.41
CA ALA A 49 19.07 9.37 1.25
C ALA A 49 19.83 10.49 2.00
N PRO A 50 20.18 10.35 3.30
CA PRO A 50 20.97 11.37 3.97
C PRO A 50 22.39 11.49 3.40
N LEU A 51 23.03 10.38 3.00
CA LEU A 51 24.35 10.42 2.35
C LEU A 51 24.35 11.23 1.04
N VAL A 52 23.36 10.99 0.16
CA VAL A 52 23.21 11.75 -1.09
C VAL A 52 22.94 13.21 -0.79
N ASN A 53 22.09 13.49 0.21
CA ASN A 53 21.73 14.84 0.59
C ASN A 53 22.92 15.60 1.17
N ASP A 54 23.70 15.00 2.06
CA ASP A 54 24.91 15.58 2.64
C ASP A 54 25.98 15.85 1.57
N TRP A 55 26.18 14.91 0.63
CA TRP A 55 27.07 15.13 -0.50
C TRP A 55 26.62 16.32 -1.36
N LEU A 56 25.33 16.41 -1.65
CA LEU A 56 24.77 17.46 -2.49
C LEU A 56 24.75 18.82 -1.78
N ILE A 57 24.59 18.86 -0.46
CA ILE A 57 24.79 20.06 0.37
C ILE A 57 26.26 20.48 0.35
N GLY A 58 27.21 19.53 0.43
CA GLY A 58 28.64 19.81 0.36
C GLY A 58 29.05 20.47 -0.96
N GLU A 59 28.47 20.03 -2.08
CA GLU A 59 28.77 20.59 -3.40
C GLU A 59 28.04 21.93 -3.66
N THR A 60 26.79 22.07 -3.19
CA THR A 60 25.94 23.23 -3.51
C THR A 60 26.01 24.34 -2.44
N GLY A 61 26.44 24.03 -1.22
CA GLY A 61 26.42 24.93 -0.06
C GLY A 61 25.03 25.36 0.41
N ASN A 62 23.96 24.77 -0.14
CA ASN A 62 22.59 25.23 0.05
C ASN A 62 21.81 24.27 0.96
N ASN A 63 21.40 24.74 2.14
CA ASN A 63 20.61 23.95 3.11
C ASN A 63 19.19 23.61 2.64
N LEU A 64 18.74 24.10 1.49
CA LEU A 64 17.43 23.77 0.90
C LEU A 64 17.45 22.51 0.02
N VAL A 65 18.63 21.94 -0.24
CA VAL A 65 18.79 20.70 -1.02
C VAL A 65 17.94 19.52 -0.51
N PRO A 66 17.78 19.27 0.81
CA PRO A 66 16.86 18.26 1.33
C PRO A 66 15.43 18.44 0.84
N ALA A 67 14.97 19.69 0.72
CA ALA A 67 13.62 20.00 0.27
C ALA A 67 13.42 19.68 -1.22
N PHE A 68 14.43 19.99 -2.06
CA PHE A 68 14.40 19.63 -3.49
C PHE A 68 14.43 18.13 -3.71
N TYR A 69 15.25 17.40 -2.93
CA TYR A 69 15.28 15.94 -2.97
C TYR A 69 13.91 15.34 -2.59
N MET A 70 13.27 15.84 -1.53
CA MET A 70 11.93 15.40 -1.13
C MET A 70 10.86 15.73 -2.17
N MET A 71 10.91 16.90 -2.80
CA MET A 71 10.00 17.24 -3.90
C MET A 71 10.13 16.26 -5.08
N GLY A 72 11.35 15.89 -5.46
CA GLY A 72 11.60 14.88 -6.48
C GLY A 72 11.04 13.51 -6.09
N ALA A 73 11.26 13.08 -4.85
CA ALA A 73 10.73 11.82 -4.32
C ALA A 73 9.18 11.79 -4.35
N CYS A 74 8.53 12.91 -4.02
CA CYS A 74 7.08 13.04 -4.14
C CYS A 74 6.58 12.87 -5.58
N VAL A 75 7.28 13.41 -6.57
CA VAL A 75 6.92 13.23 -7.98
C VAL A 75 7.05 11.77 -8.39
N VAL A 76 8.13 11.09 -8.01
CA VAL A 76 8.31 9.65 -8.28
C VAL A 76 7.20 8.84 -7.61
N GLY A 77 6.84 9.18 -6.36
CA GLY A 77 5.72 8.56 -5.65
C GLY A 77 4.37 8.80 -6.35
N ALA A 78 4.13 10.01 -6.85
CA ALA A 78 2.92 10.34 -7.61
C ALA A 78 2.84 9.54 -8.92
N VAL A 79 3.95 9.40 -9.63
CA VAL A 79 4.03 8.56 -10.84
C VAL A 79 3.75 7.10 -10.49
N ALA A 80 4.32 6.58 -9.38
CA ALA A 80 4.07 5.22 -8.94
C ALA A 80 2.59 4.98 -8.59
N LEU A 81 1.91 5.98 -8.00
CA LEU A 81 0.47 5.92 -7.74
C LEU A 81 -0.37 5.82 -9.02
N LEU A 82 0.07 6.38 -10.15
CA LEU A 82 -0.62 6.21 -11.43
C LEU A 82 -0.59 4.76 -11.94
N PHE A 83 0.41 3.97 -11.54
CA PHE A 83 0.52 2.55 -11.87
C PHE A 83 -0.21 1.65 -10.85
N VAL A 84 -0.65 2.18 -9.71
CA VAL A 84 -1.50 1.43 -8.77
C VAL A 84 -2.85 1.19 -9.42
N THR A 85 -3.25 -0.09 -9.49
CA THR A 85 -4.57 -0.49 -9.97
C THR A 85 -5.62 -0.14 -8.92
N GLU A 86 -6.59 0.69 -9.30
CA GLU A 86 -7.68 1.14 -8.44
C GLU A 86 -8.40 -0.06 -7.79
N THR A 87 -8.38 -0.10 -6.46
CA THR A 87 -9.00 -1.19 -5.67
C THR A 87 -10.32 -0.75 -5.02
N ALA A 88 -10.73 0.52 -5.19
CA ALA A 88 -12.03 1.01 -4.77
C ALA A 88 -13.15 0.31 -5.55
N GLY A 89 -13.82 -0.64 -4.91
CA GLY A 89 -15.01 -1.33 -5.45
C GLY A 89 -14.89 -2.85 -5.59
N CYS A 90 -13.73 -3.46 -5.33
CA CYS A 90 -13.65 -4.93 -5.27
C CYS A 90 -14.27 -5.45 -3.97
N SER A 91 -15.31 -6.28 -4.09
CA SER A 91 -16.02 -6.91 -2.97
C SER A 91 -15.04 -7.62 -2.03
N LEU A 92 -14.97 -7.18 -0.77
CA LEU A 92 -14.22 -7.82 0.33
C LEU A 92 -14.83 -9.16 0.79
N ARG A 93 -15.88 -9.67 0.13
CA ARG A 93 -16.53 -10.94 0.45
C ARG A 93 -16.07 -12.04 -0.50
N GLY A 94 -14.99 -12.72 -0.13
CA GLY A 94 -14.52 -13.93 -0.79
C GLY A 94 -13.05 -14.23 -0.48
N ARG A 95 -12.66 -15.51 -0.49
CA ARG A 95 -11.27 -15.97 -0.35
C ARG A 95 -10.42 -15.76 -1.63
N GLY A 96 -10.87 -14.93 -2.57
CA GLY A 96 -10.24 -14.71 -3.87
C GLY A 96 -9.34 -13.48 -3.87
N VAL A 97 -8.30 -13.49 -4.72
CA VAL A 97 -7.44 -12.34 -4.98
C VAL A 97 -8.26 -11.25 -5.69
N PRO A 98 -8.31 -10.00 -5.20
CA PRO A 98 -9.00 -8.90 -5.87
C PRO A 98 -8.52 -8.74 -7.33
N GLY A 99 -9.45 -8.56 -8.28
CA GLY A 99 -9.13 -8.33 -9.70
C GLY A 99 -9.01 -9.59 -10.58
N VAL A 100 -8.99 -10.80 -10.01
CA VAL A 100 -9.11 -12.03 -10.82
C VAL A 100 -10.58 -12.38 -10.96
N ILE A 101 -11.11 -12.44 -12.20
CA ILE A 101 -12.40 -13.08 -12.47
C ILE A 101 -12.29 -14.52 -11.98
N SER A 102 -12.73 -14.76 -10.75
CA SER A 102 -12.95 -16.09 -10.26
C SER A 102 -14.09 -16.64 -11.10
N ARG A 103 -13.74 -17.49 -12.08
CA ARG A 103 -14.71 -18.34 -12.79
C ARG A 103 -15.74 -18.84 -11.78
N PRO A 104 -17.04 -18.82 -12.10
CA PRO A 104 -18.07 -19.25 -11.18
C PRO A 104 -17.68 -20.63 -10.67
N ALA A 105 -17.41 -20.70 -9.36
CA ALA A 105 -17.02 -21.92 -8.69
C ALA A 105 -18.04 -22.97 -9.10
N GLY A 106 -17.56 -23.99 -9.82
CA GLY A 106 -18.37 -25.03 -10.42
C GLY A 106 -19.43 -25.46 -9.43
N ARG A 107 -20.68 -25.30 -9.85
CA ARG A 107 -21.88 -25.91 -9.28
C ARG A 107 -21.49 -27.32 -8.81
N ARG A 108 -21.27 -27.51 -7.51
CA ARG A 108 -21.07 -28.84 -6.94
C ARG A 108 -22.31 -29.66 -7.33
N PRO A 109 -22.17 -30.78 -8.05
CA PRO A 109 -23.30 -31.61 -8.37
C PRO A 109 -23.84 -32.20 -7.06
N GLY A 110 -25.13 -31.97 -6.82
CA GLY A 110 -26.00 -32.81 -6.00
C GLY A 110 -25.42 -33.37 -4.69
N ALA A 111 -25.45 -32.58 -3.62
CA ALA A 111 -25.76 -33.18 -2.33
C ALA A 111 -27.24 -33.58 -2.37
N GLY A 112 -27.49 -34.80 -2.85
CA GLY A 112 -28.80 -35.40 -2.97
C GLY A 112 -29.56 -35.29 -1.66
N ARG A 113 -30.75 -34.70 -1.76
CA ARG A 113 -31.82 -34.78 -0.79
C ARG A 113 -31.97 -36.23 -0.31
N SER A 114 -31.55 -36.51 0.93
CA SER A 114 -32.15 -37.62 1.69
C SER A 114 -33.54 -37.16 2.11
N ARG A 115 -34.53 -37.48 1.25
CA ARG A 115 -35.94 -37.54 1.58
C ARG A 115 -36.47 -38.87 1.03
N SER A 116 -36.66 -39.83 1.91
CA SER A 116 -37.73 -40.84 1.85
C SER A 116 -37.74 -41.56 3.20
N THR A 117 -38.80 -41.39 4.00
CA THR A 117 -39.93 -42.36 4.07
C THR A 117 -39.49 -43.59 4.87
N GLY A 118 -39.90 -43.79 6.11
CA GLY A 118 -41.29 -44.09 6.45
C GLY A 118 -41.51 -45.59 6.32
N ALA A 119 -41.21 -46.33 7.39
CA ALA A 119 -41.74 -47.66 7.73
C ALA A 119 -41.34 -47.94 9.19
#